data_AF-A0A7C5W206-F1
#
_entry.id   AF-A0A7C5W206-F1
#
_cell.length_a   1.000
_cell.length_b   1.000
_cell.length_c   1.000
_cell.angle_alpha   90.00
_cell.angle_beta   90.00
_cell.angle_gamma   90.00
#
_symmetry.space_group_name_H-M   'P 1'
#
loop_
_entity.id
_entity.type
_entity.pdbx_description
1 polymer ?
#
loop_
_entity_poly.entity_id
_entity_poly.type
_entity_poly.pdbx_seq_one_letter_code
_entity_poly.pdbx_strand_id
1 'polypeptide(L)'
;MTHTFLIKLLIGKSFSIPKMENLEARERLICVDFIEPEDLLFQIGYLNVNEWRQEPEGIRYVLTFPNKESRISFSSYLLYFILRSKDF
;
A
#
# COMPACT_ATOMS: atom_id res chain seq x y z
N MET A 1 -12.36 -9.19 0.46
CA MET A 1 -12.40 -7.71 0.41
C MET A 1 -12.50 -7.28 -1.04
N THR A 2 -13.43 -6.40 -1.41
CA THR A 2 -13.50 -5.90 -2.80
C THR A 2 -12.43 -4.83 -3.03
N HIS A 3 -11.83 -4.81 -4.21
CA HIS A 3 -10.75 -3.87 -4.56
C HIS A 3 -11.18 -2.40 -4.33
N THR A 4 -12.48 -2.11 -4.48
CA THR A 4 -13.10 -0.80 -4.21
C THR A 4 -12.92 -0.30 -2.77
N PHE A 5 -12.95 -1.18 -1.77
CA PHE A 5 -12.81 -0.77 -0.36
C PHE A 5 -11.41 -0.23 -0.07
N LEU A 6 -10.40 -0.97 -0.52
CA LEU A 6 -8.99 -0.59 -0.41
C LEU A 6 -8.73 0.79 -1.01
N ILE A 7 -9.22 1.02 -2.22
CA ILE A 7 -8.96 2.27 -2.92
C ILE A 7 -9.62 3.47 -2.26
N LYS A 8 -10.84 3.31 -1.74
CA LYS A 8 -11.49 4.36 -0.94
C LYS A 8 -10.69 4.71 0.32
N LEU A 9 -10.13 3.71 0.99
CA LEU A 9 -9.29 3.90 2.17
C LEU A 9 -8.00 4.67 1.83
N LEU A 10 -7.34 4.31 0.74
CA LEU A 10 -6.11 4.96 0.28
C LEU A 10 -6.33 6.42 -0.14
N ILE A 11 -7.45 6.71 -0.82
CA ILE A 11 -7.84 8.08 -1.16
C ILE A 11 -8.11 8.89 0.10
N GLY A 12 -8.86 8.34 1.07
CA GLY A 12 -9.11 8.99 2.35
C GLY A 12 -7.84 9.33 3.14
N LYS A 13 -6.76 8.56 2.95
CA LYS A 13 -5.44 8.78 3.55
C LYS A 13 -4.51 9.66 2.69
N SER A 14 -4.98 10.21 1.57
CA SER A 14 -4.18 11.02 0.64
C SER A 14 -2.89 10.31 0.16
N PHE A 15 -2.98 9.00 -0.09
CA PHE A 15 -1.84 8.20 -0.48
C PHE A 15 -1.39 8.53 -1.92
N SER A 16 -0.07 8.60 -2.17
CA SER A 16 0.46 8.93 -3.50
C SER A 16 1.10 7.71 -4.18
N ILE A 17 0.87 7.57 -5.49
CA ILE A 17 1.44 6.48 -6.31
C ILE A 17 2.97 6.44 -6.24
N PRO A 18 3.70 7.57 -6.30
CA PRO A 18 5.17 7.55 -6.19
C PRO A 18 5.67 6.99 -4.86
N LYS A 19 4.91 7.16 -3.77
CA LYS A 19 5.27 6.61 -2.46
C LYS A 19 5.07 5.10 -2.37
N MET A 20 4.36 4.48 -3.32
CA MET A 20 4.12 3.03 -3.31
C MET A 20 5.34 2.20 -3.66
N GLU A 21 6.34 2.80 -4.30
CA GLU A 21 7.59 2.12 -4.57
C GLU A 21 8.50 2.23 -3.34
N ASN A 22 8.83 1.08 -2.74
CA ASN A 22 9.69 0.96 -1.56
C ASN A 22 9.07 1.57 -0.28
N LEU A 23 7.87 1.10 0.06
CA LEU A 23 7.19 1.49 1.30
C LEU A 23 7.91 0.87 2.52
N GLU A 24 8.10 1.68 3.56
CA GLU A 24 8.75 1.22 4.79
C GLU A 24 7.71 0.86 5.84
N ALA A 25 7.64 -0.42 6.20
CA ALA A 25 6.74 -0.91 7.25
C ALA A 25 7.52 -1.27 8.52
N ARG A 26 6.92 -0.98 9.68
CA ARG A 26 7.45 -1.36 11.00
C ARG A 26 6.86 -2.70 11.45
N GLU A 27 7.51 -3.37 12.39
CA GLU A 27 7.20 -4.72 12.89
C GLU A 27 5.77 -4.92 13.46
N ARG A 28 4.97 -3.86 13.62
CA ARG A 28 3.60 -3.94 14.16
C ARG A 28 2.58 -4.34 13.08
N LEU A 29 2.76 -5.51 12.49
CA LEU A 29 1.96 -6.02 11.37
C LEU A 29 0.52 -6.49 11.72
N ILE A 30 0.03 -6.29 12.94
CA ILE A 30 -1.31 -6.75 13.34
C ILE A 30 -1.94 -5.75 14.33
N CYS A 31 -2.70 -4.78 13.82
CA CYS A 31 -3.74 -4.11 14.59
C CYS A 31 -4.82 -3.58 13.64
N VAL A 32 -6.04 -4.13 13.75
CA VAL A 32 -7.18 -3.85 12.85
C VAL A 32 -7.70 -2.41 13.02
N ASP A 33 -7.27 -1.69 14.06
CA ASP A 33 -7.78 -0.38 14.44
C ASP A 33 -6.99 0.81 13.83
N PHE A 34 -5.75 0.59 13.38
CA PHE A 34 -4.91 1.59 12.71
C PHE A 34 -4.08 0.91 11.61
N ILE A 35 -4.73 0.60 10.48
CA ILE A 35 -4.05 0.01 9.34
C ILE A 35 -3.50 1.14 8.47
N GLU A 36 -2.17 1.26 8.41
CA GLU A 36 -1.55 2.11 7.40
C GLU A 36 -1.73 1.46 6.01
N PRO A 37 -1.85 2.26 4.94
CA PRO A 37 -1.93 1.80 3.55
C PRO A 37 -1.00 0.63 3.19
N GLU A 38 0.28 0.74 3.52
CA GLU A 38 1.31 -0.27 3.31
C GLU A 38 0.99 -1.63 3.93
N ASP A 39 0.50 -1.64 5.18
CA ASP A 39 0.15 -2.86 5.91
C ASP A 39 -1.01 -3.58 5.23
N LEU A 40 -2.03 -2.82 4.80
CA LEU A 40 -3.18 -3.38 4.11
C LEU A 40 -2.79 -3.98 2.75
N LEU A 41 -1.97 -3.24 1.99
CA LEU A 41 -1.49 -3.66 0.68
C LEU A 41 -0.61 -4.91 0.76
N PHE A 42 0.16 -5.06 1.84
CA PHE A 42 0.93 -6.27 2.12
C PHE A 42 0.01 -7.44 2.50
N GLN A 43 -0.90 -7.26 3.46
CA GLN A 43 -1.81 -8.33 3.93
C GLN A 43 -2.70 -8.92 2.83
N ILE A 44 -3.07 -8.13 1.82
CA ILE A 44 -3.91 -8.57 0.70
C ILE A 44 -3.11 -8.96 -0.56
N GLY A 45 -1.78 -8.90 -0.50
CA GLY A 45 -0.87 -9.43 -1.54
C GLY A 45 -0.53 -8.50 -2.70
N TYR A 46 -0.79 -7.19 -2.60
CA TYR A 46 -0.33 -6.21 -3.60
C TYR A 46 1.15 -5.85 -3.45
N LEU A 47 1.66 -5.87 -2.22
CA LEU A 47 3.06 -5.64 -1.93
C LEU A 47 3.69 -6.91 -1.34
N ASN A 48 4.99 -7.08 -1.57
CA ASN A 48 5.83 -8.12 -1.00
C ASN A 48 7.10 -7.51 -0.40
N VAL A 49 7.77 -8.25 0.48
CA VAL A 49 9.07 -7.85 1.04
C VAL A 49 10.12 -7.90 -0.07
N ASN A 50 10.72 -6.74 -0.35
CA ASN A 50 11.91 -6.63 -1.20
C ASN A 50 13.18 -6.92 -0.41
N GLU A 51 13.29 -6.27 0.75
CA GLU A 51 14.44 -6.37 1.65
C GLU A 51 14.02 -6.04 3.09
N TRP A 52 14.88 -6.38 4.04
CA TRP A 52 14.75 -5.99 5.43
C TRP A 52 16.07 -5.39 5.91
N ARG A 53 15.99 -4.51 6.91
CA ARG A 53 17.14 -3.83 7.49
C ARG A 53 17.00 -3.86 9.01
N GLN A 54 18.12 -4.13 9.70
CA GLN A 54 18.20 -3.97 11.14
C GLN A 54 18.46 -2.49 11.45
N GLU A 55 17.56 -1.88 12.21
CA GLU A 55 17.69 -0.51 12.70
C GLU A 55 17.73 -0.50 14.25
N PRO A 56 18.19 0.60 14.88
CA PRO A 56 18.18 0.73 16.33
C PRO A 56 16.80 0.53 16.96
N GLU A 57 15.74 0.89 16.23
CA GLU A 57 14.35 0.78 16.67
C GLU A 57 13.70 -0.59 16.37
N GLY A 58 14.41 -1.51 15.70
CA GLY A 58 13.90 -2.83 15.33
C GLY A 58 14.14 -3.20 13.87
N ILE A 59 13.37 -4.15 13.35
CA ILE A 59 13.46 -4.56 11.94
C ILE A 59 12.57 -3.64 11.10
N ARG A 60 13.13 -3.09 10.02
CA ARG A 60 12.39 -2.35 9.00
C ARG A 60 12.28 -3.20 7.74
N TYR A 61 11.07 -3.33 7.21
CA TYR A 61 10.80 -4.01 5.95
C TYR A 61 10.59 -2.99 4.85
N VAL A 62 11.23 -3.22 3.70
CA VAL A 62 10.98 -2.46 2.48
C VAL A 62 10.06 -3.29 1.60
N LEU A 63 8.87 -2.75 1.35
CA LEU A 63 7.81 -3.37 0.59
C LEU A 63 7.76 -2.82 -0.83
N THR A 64 7.56 -3.69 -1.81
CA THR A 64 7.45 -3.33 -3.22
C THR A 64 6.44 -4.19 -3.95
N PHE A 65 6.04 -3.77 -5.15
CA PHE A 65 5.20 -4.60 -6.00
C PHE A 65 5.97 -5.85 -6.46
N PRO A 66 5.36 -7.04 -6.43
CA PRO A 66 6.04 -8.28 -6.77
C PRO A 66 6.44 -8.35 -8.25
N ASN A 67 5.73 -7.63 -9.12
CA ASN A 67 6.01 -7.55 -10.56
C ASN A 67 5.38 -6.30 -11.18
N LYS A 68 5.73 -6.04 -12.44
CA LYS A 68 5.28 -4.88 -13.22
C LYS A 68 3.77 -4.90 -13.44
N GLU A 69 3.18 -6.07 -13.66
CA GLU A 69 1.75 -6.27 -13.89
C GLU A 69 0.93 -5.84 -12.68
N SER A 70 1.36 -6.23 -11.48
CA SER A 70 0.71 -5.87 -10.21
C SER A 70 0.77 -4.36 -9.98
N ARG A 71 1.92 -3.74 -10.23
CA ARG A 71 2.09 -2.29 -10.17
C ARG A 71 1.15 -1.56 -11.13
N ILE A 72 1.10 -1.99 -12.39
CA ILE A 72 0.27 -1.36 -13.42
C ILE A 72 -1.22 -1.53 -13.11
N SER A 73 -1.65 -2.74 -12.76
CA SER A 73 -3.04 -3.05 -12.42
C SER A 73 -3.53 -2.17 -11.26
N PHE A 74 -2.75 -2.14 -10.18
CA PHE A 74 -3.06 -1.35 -9.01
C PHE A 74 -3.09 0.16 -9.31
N SER A 75 -2.06 0.68 -9.98
CA SER A 75 -1.93 2.11 -10.30
C SER A 75 -3.06 2.59 -11.22
N SER A 76 -3.45 1.76 -12.19
CA SER A 76 -4.55 2.07 -13.12
C SER A 76 -5.89 2.14 -12.38
N TYR A 77 -6.11 1.21 -11.45
CA TYR A 77 -7.34 1.20 -10.65
C TYR A 77 -7.40 2.39 -9.68
N LEU A 78 -6.29 2.74 -9.05
CA LEU A 78 -6.20 3.92 -8.17
C LEU A 78 -6.40 5.22 -8.95
N LEU A 79 -5.76 5.38 -10.11
CA LEU A 79 -5.94 6.55 -10.97
C LEU A 79 -7.40 6.68 -11.44
N TYR A 80 -8.02 5.58 -11.89
CA TYR A 80 -9.43 5.56 -12.28
C TYR A 80 -10.34 6.09 -11.17
N PHE A 81 -10.11 5.64 -9.93
CA PHE A 81 -10.90 6.10 -8.79
C PHE A 81 -10.62 7.55 -8.42
N ILE A 82 -9.36 8.01 -8.44
CA ILE A 82 -9.01 9.42 -8.16
C ILE A 82 -9.68 10.36 -9.19
N LEU A 83 -9.69 9.97 -10.45
CA LEU A 83 -10.31 10.76 -11.51
C LEU A 83 -11.84 10.82 -11.34
N ARG A 84 -12.49 9.72 -10.94
CA ARG A 84 -13.92 9.70 -10.65
C ARG A 84 -14.32 10.30 -9.29
N SER A 85 -13.42 10.36 -8.33
CA SER A 85 -13.70 10.97 -7.02
C SER A 85 -13.66 12.50 -7.06
N LYS A 86 -13.21 13.11 -8.18
CA LYS A 86 -13.33 14.56 -8.41
C LYS A 86 -14.74 15.01 -8.79
N ASP A 87 -15.67 14.07 -9.00
CA ASP A 87 -17.07 14.33 -9.33
C ASP A 87 -18.00 14.40 -8.09
N PHE A 88 -17.45 14.53 -6.88
CA PHE A 88 -18.18 14.74 -5.62
C PHE A 88 -17.66 15.96 -4.85
#